data_AF-A0A183EMR4-F1
#
_entry.id   AF-A0A183EMR4-F1
#
_cell.length_a   1.000
_cell.length_b   1.000
_cell.length_c   1.000
_cell.angle_alpha   90.00
_cell.angle_beta   90.00
_cell.angle_gamma   90.00
#
_symmetry.space_group_name_H-M   'P 1'
#
loop_
_entity.id
_entity.type
_entity.pdbx_description
1 polymer ?
#
loop_
_entity_poly.entity_id
_entity_poly.type
_entity_poly.pdbx_seq_one_letter_code
_entity_poly.pdbx_strand_id
1 'polypeptide(L)'
;MAGPFEAIDQLRLHEGPRPAEEERRLETKFWELDHQKSVSIRVDPPSKKIIKKKVAPAPPLARKAEVPKKEQNPLFEKRSRNFGIGQDIQPKRDLTRFVRWPKYVRLQRQRAVLMKRLKIPPPVNQFRTTLDKQTGTFFLMMSYVSR
;
A
#
# COMPACT_ATOMS: atom_id res chain seq x y z
N MET A 1 60.94 -23.04 -39.12
CA MET A 1 60.25 -22.43 -40.28
C MET A 1 58.77 -22.34 -39.94
N ALA A 2 58.11 -21.27 -40.42
CA ALA A 2 56.91 -20.64 -39.87
C ALA A 2 55.60 -21.48 -39.84
N GLY A 3 54.74 -21.16 -38.85
CA GLY A 3 53.25 -21.26 -38.83
C GLY A 3 52.63 -22.67 -38.74
N PRO A 4 51.64 -22.91 -37.86
CA PRO A 4 50.35 -22.24 -37.97
C PRO A 4 49.79 -21.80 -36.60
N PHE A 5 50.09 -20.57 -36.20
CA PHE A 5 49.45 -19.91 -35.05
C PHE A 5 48.25 -19.05 -35.49
N GLU A 6 47.61 -19.37 -36.62
CA GLU A 6 46.63 -18.48 -37.28
C GLU A 6 45.26 -19.13 -37.56
N ALA A 7 44.92 -20.26 -36.95
CA ALA A 7 43.69 -20.99 -37.30
C ALA A 7 42.69 -21.24 -36.15
N ILE A 8 42.83 -20.58 -35.00
CA ILE A 8 41.87 -20.72 -33.88
C ILE A 8 41.17 -19.39 -33.53
N ASP A 9 41.64 -18.25 -34.05
CA ASP A 9 41.05 -16.92 -33.80
C ASP A 9 40.04 -16.46 -34.87
N GLN A 10 39.53 -17.38 -35.70
CA GLN A 10 38.60 -17.02 -36.80
C GLN A 10 37.12 -17.38 -36.56
N LEU A 11 36.70 -17.77 -35.36
CA LEU A 11 35.28 -17.97 -35.02
C LEU A 11 34.90 -17.52 -33.61
N ARG A 12 35.21 -16.27 -33.22
CA ARG A 12 34.62 -15.66 -32.02
C ARG A 12 34.52 -14.13 -32.12
N LEU A 13 33.73 -13.63 -33.06
CA LEU A 13 33.31 -12.22 -33.06
C LEU A 13 31.80 -12.06 -33.36
N HIS A 14 30.96 -12.87 -32.71
CA HIS A 14 29.54 -12.55 -32.59
C HIS A 14 28.85 -13.24 -31.41
N GLU A 15 29.47 -13.27 -30.24
CA GLU A 15 28.70 -13.53 -29.01
C GLU A 15 28.42 -12.20 -28.33
N GLY A 16 27.13 -11.83 -28.30
CA GLY A 16 26.64 -10.79 -27.40
C GLY A 16 26.96 -11.16 -25.94
N PRO A 17 26.82 -10.21 -25.00
CA PRO A 17 27.08 -10.47 -23.59
C PRO A 17 26.34 -11.73 -23.13
N ARG A 18 27.03 -12.61 -22.41
CA ARG A 18 26.47 -13.89 -21.96
C ARG A 18 25.13 -13.65 -21.24
N PRO A 19 24.10 -14.49 -21.44
CA PRO A 19 22.76 -14.26 -20.90
C PRO A 19 22.73 -14.04 -19.37
N ALA A 20 23.66 -14.65 -18.63
CA ALA A 20 23.80 -14.45 -17.18
C ALA A 20 24.28 -13.03 -16.79
N GLU A 21 25.01 -12.34 -17.66
CA GLU A 21 25.45 -10.95 -17.43
C GLU A 21 24.33 -9.95 -17.79
N GLU A 22 23.46 -10.29 -18.75
CA GLU A 22 22.26 -9.51 -19.03
C GLU A 22 21.24 -9.62 -17.88
N GLU A 23 21.01 -10.81 -17.33
CA GLU A 23 20.14 -11.00 -16.18
C GLU A 23 20.61 -10.20 -14.96
N ARG A 24 21.91 -10.24 -14.63
CA ARG A 24 22.47 -9.40 -13.55
C ARG A 24 22.35 -7.91 -13.84
N ARG A 25 22.49 -7.50 -15.10
CA ARG A 25 22.33 -6.10 -15.53
C ARG A 25 20.87 -5.65 -15.46
N LEU A 26 19.92 -6.56 -15.69
CA LEU A 26 18.50 -6.31 -15.54
C LEU A 26 18.08 -6.29 -14.07
N GLU A 27 18.64 -7.15 -13.23
CA GLU A 27 18.41 -7.18 -11.77
C GLU A 27 18.95 -5.91 -11.09
N THR A 28 20.16 -5.47 -11.46
CA THR A 28 20.74 -4.21 -10.96
C THR A 28 19.93 -2.99 -11.41
N LYS A 29 19.49 -2.95 -12.67
CA LYS A 29 18.58 -1.91 -13.17
C LYS A 29 17.21 -1.95 -12.49
N PHE A 30 16.68 -3.12 -12.17
CA PHE A 30 15.41 -3.28 -11.48
C PHE A 30 15.48 -2.72 -10.06
N TRP A 31 16.56 -3.03 -9.33
CA TRP A 31 16.78 -2.53 -7.97
C TRP A 31 17.01 -1.01 -7.93
N GLU A 32 17.69 -0.45 -8.94
CA GLU A 32 17.91 1.00 -9.09
C GLU A 32 16.60 1.77 -9.40
N LEU A 33 15.73 1.20 -10.26
CA LEU A 33 14.41 1.74 -10.57
C LEU A 33 13.45 1.73 -9.37
N ASP A 34 13.50 0.68 -8.54
CA ASP A 34 12.68 0.60 -7.33
C ASP A 34 13.16 1.59 -6.26
N HIS A 35 14.47 1.77 -6.13
CA HIS A 35 15.06 2.83 -5.29
C HIS A 35 14.59 4.22 -5.74
N GLN A 36 14.59 4.50 -7.04
CA GLN A 36 14.16 5.79 -7.60
C GLN A 36 12.65 6.04 -7.40
N LYS A 37 11.82 4.99 -7.43
CA LYS A 37 10.39 5.06 -7.11
C LYS A 37 10.12 5.33 -5.64
N SER A 38 10.93 4.78 -4.73
CA SER A 38 10.75 5.00 -3.28
C SER A 38 11.09 6.44 -2.85
N VAL A 39 12.09 7.07 -3.47
CA VAL A 39 12.56 8.42 -3.14
C VAL A 39 11.62 9.53 -3.64
N SER A 40 10.74 9.22 -4.61
CA SER A 40 9.80 10.19 -5.19
C SER A 40 8.41 10.24 -4.52
N ILE A 41 8.13 9.37 -3.54
CA ILE A 41 6.88 9.44 -2.76
C ILE A 41 7.07 10.42 -1.59
N ARG A 42 6.96 11.72 -1.88
CA ARG A 42 6.74 12.75 -0.85
C ARG A 42 5.26 12.75 -0.47
N VAL A 43 4.96 12.44 0.80
CA VAL A 43 3.61 12.60 1.37
C VAL A 43 3.45 14.05 1.80
N ASP A 44 2.75 14.85 1.00
CA ASP A 44 2.42 16.23 1.37
C ASP A 44 1.26 16.25 2.41
N PRO A 45 1.37 17.02 3.50
CA PRO A 45 0.27 17.22 4.44
C PRO A 45 -0.82 18.12 3.85
N PRO A 46 -2.11 17.96 4.23
CA PRO A 46 -3.19 18.75 3.64
C PRO A 46 -3.12 20.22 4.09
N SER A 47 -2.70 21.11 3.18
CA SER A 47 -2.70 22.56 3.44
C SER A 47 -4.13 23.14 3.39
N LYS A 48 -4.54 23.79 4.49
CA LYS A 48 -5.81 24.52 4.59
C LYS A 48 -5.63 25.90 3.93
N LYS A 49 -6.01 26.03 2.66
CA LYS A 49 -5.88 27.29 1.91
C LYS A 49 -6.98 28.28 2.30
N ILE A 50 -6.56 29.39 2.91
CA ILE A 50 -7.37 30.61 3.08
C ILE A 50 -7.40 31.34 1.73
N ILE A 51 -8.57 31.46 1.14
CA ILE A 51 -8.78 32.04 -0.19
C ILE A 51 -8.80 33.57 -0.07
N LYS A 52 -7.71 34.24 -0.44
CA LYS A 52 -7.74 35.66 -0.80
C LYS A 52 -8.04 35.77 -2.30
N LYS A 53 -9.18 36.37 -2.63
CA LYS A 53 -9.74 36.47 -3.98
C LYS A 53 -8.99 37.57 -4.75
N LYS A 54 -8.04 37.19 -5.61
CA LYS A 54 -7.61 38.02 -6.75
C LYS A 54 -8.36 37.50 -7.99
N VAL A 55 -9.07 38.38 -8.67
CA VAL A 55 -9.82 38.08 -9.89
C VAL A 55 -8.82 37.81 -11.02
N ALA A 56 -8.87 36.61 -11.59
CA ALA A 56 -8.09 36.20 -12.74
C ALA A 56 -8.87 36.50 -14.05
N PRO A 57 -8.20 36.86 -15.15
CA PRO A 57 -8.83 37.01 -16.45
C PRO A 57 -9.41 35.67 -16.93
N ALA A 58 -10.53 35.73 -17.64
CA ALA A 58 -11.32 34.56 -18.03
C ALA A 58 -10.50 33.57 -18.88
N PRO A 59 -10.57 32.25 -18.59
CA PRO A 59 -9.84 31.25 -19.35
C PRO A 59 -10.40 31.13 -20.78
N PRO A 60 -9.55 30.96 -21.81
CA PRO A 60 -10.01 30.62 -23.15
C PRO A 60 -10.72 29.27 -23.06
N LEU A 61 -11.87 29.16 -23.74
CA LEU A 61 -12.70 27.96 -23.84
C LEU A 61 -11.86 26.74 -24.28
N ALA A 62 -11.28 26.05 -23.30
CA ALA A 62 -10.60 24.79 -23.50
C ALA A 62 -11.68 23.78 -23.92
N ARG A 63 -11.54 23.33 -25.16
CA ARG A 63 -12.37 22.33 -25.82
C ARG A 63 -12.68 21.21 -24.83
N LYS A 64 -13.97 20.97 -24.58
CA LYS A 64 -14.43 19.75 -23.91
C LYS A 64 -13.81 18.59 -24.68
N ALA A 65 -12.85 17.90 -24.08
CA ALA A 65 -12.43 16.60 -24.58
C ALA A 65 -13.67 15.72 -24.56
N GLU A 66 -14.19 15.40 -25.75
CA GLU A 66 -15.33 14.51 -25.89
C GLU A 66 -14.91 13.17 -25.31
N VAL A 67 -15.58 12.78 -24.22
CA VAL A 67 -15.42 11.48 -23.59
C VAL A 67 -15.68 10.43 -24.68
N PRO A 68 -14.72 9.54 -24.99
CA PRO A 68 -14.91 8.56 -26.04
C PRO A 68 -16.15 7.72 -25.72
N LYS A 69 -17.15 7.80 -26.59
CA LYS A 69 -18.36 6.97 -26.51
C LYS A 69 -17.93 5.54 -26.75
N LYS A 70 -17.73 4.77 -25.66
CA LYS A 70 -17.59 3.31 -25.75
C LYS A 70 -18.84 2.78 -26.45
N GLU A 71 -18.64 2.11 -27.59
CA GLU A 71 -19.66 1.35 -28.28
C GLU A 71 -20.23 0.33 -27.29
N GLN A 72 -21.46 0.57 -26.82
CA GLN A 72 -22.19 -0.38 -25.99
C GLN A 72 -22.99 -1.25 -26.92
N ASN A 73 -22.68 -2.54 -26.91
CA ASN A 73 -23.46 -3.53 -27.65
C ASN A 73 -24.93 -3.46 -27.18
N PRO A 74 -25.90 -3.23 -28.09
CA PRO A 74 -27.31 -3.04 -27.75
C PRO A 74 -27.96 -4.24 -27.05
N LEU A 75 -27.34 -5.42 -27.08
CA LEU A 75 -27.79 -6.60 -26.33
C LEU A 75 -27.57 -6.47 -24.81
N PHE A 76 -26.68 -5.57 -24.36
CA PHE A 76 -26.38 -5.39 -22.93
C PHE A 76 -26.98 -4.10 -22.38
N GLU A 77 -28.04 -4.24 -21.60
CA GLU A 77 -28.67 -3.13 -20.87
C GLU A 77 -28.13 -3.01 -19.44
N LYS A 78 -28.01 -1.78 -18.93
CA LYS A 78 -27.68 -1.53 -17.52
C LYS A 78 -28.89 -1.82 -16.63
N ARG A 79 -28.85 -2.93 -15.88
CA ARG A 79 -29.86 -3.30 -14.88
C ARG A 79 -29.40 -2.93 -13.47
N SER A 80 -29.47 -1.66 -13.11
CA SER A 80 -29.15 -1.22 -11.74
C SER A 80 -30.28 -1.60 -10.77
N ARG A 81 -29.92 -2.22 -9.66
CA ARG A 81 -30.84 -2.57 -8.57
C ARG A 81 -30.89 -1.46 -7.53
N ASN A 82 -32.06 -1.23 -6.94
CA ASN A 82 -32.25 -0.23 -5.90
C ASN A 82 -32.34 -0.90 -4.52
N PHE A 83 -31.31 -0.72 -3.69
CA PHE A 83 -31.23 -1.35 -2.37
C PHE A 83 -31.73 -0.47 -1.22
N GLY A 84 -32.63 0.48 -1.52
CA GLY A 84 -33.34 1.27 -0.51
C GLY A 84 -34.32 0.41 0.31
N ILE A 85 -34.89 1.01 1.35
CA ILE A 85 -35.87 0.35 2.22
C ILE A 85 -37.12 0.01 1.38
N GLY A 86 -37.52 -1.26 1.35
CA GLY A 86 -38.73 -1.73 0.65
C GLY A 86 -38.59 -1.94 -0.87
N GLN A 87 -37.36 -1.93 -1.40
CA GLN A 87 -37.08 -2.15 -2.83
C GLN A 87 -36.44 -3.53 -3.06
N ASP A 88 -35.33 -3.62 -3.80
CA ASP A 88 -34.62 -4.87 -4.04
C ASP A 88 -34.04 -5.50 -2.77
N ILE A 89 -33.85 -6.83 -2.81
CA ILE A 89 -33.12 -7.57 -1.76
C ILE A 89 -31.75 -6.95 -1.54
N GLN A 90 -31.46 -6.63 -0.28
CA GLN A 90 -30.19 -6.06 0.08
C GLN A 90 -29.02 -7.01 -0.24
N PRO A 91 -27.89 -6.51 -0.79
CA PRO A 91 -26.65 -7.27 -0.86
C PRO A 91 -26.18 -7.77 0.51
N LYS A 92 -25.38 -8.83 0.49
CA LYS A 92 -24.63 -9.30 1.66
C LYS A 92 -23.68 -8.19 2.10
N ARG A 93 -23.84 -7.73 3.35
CA ARG A 93 -22.98 -6.73 4.00
C ARG A 93 -22.17 -7.37 5.11
N ASP A 94 -21.12 -6.70 5.56
CA ASP A 94 -20.40 -7.13 6.74
C ASP A 94 -21.31 -7.06 7.98
N LEU A 95 -21.51 -8.22 8.62
CA LEU A 95 -22.32 -8.36 9.83
C LEU A 95 -21.47 -8.53 11.09
N THR A 96 -20.13 -8.46 11.02
CA THR A 96 -19.20 -8.70 12.15
C THR A 96 -19.60 -7.98 13.45
N ARG A 97 -20.15 -6.77 13.36
CA ARG A 97 -20.63 -6.02 14.53
C ARG A 97 -21.94 -6.53 15.14
N PHE A 98 -22.82 -7.12 14.32
CA PHE A 98 -24.16 -7.57 14.69
C PHE A 98 -24.24 -9.09 14.91
N VAL A 99 -23.17 -9.83 14.59
CA VAL A 99 -23.07 -11.25 14.87
C VAL A 99 -23.18 -11.49 16.37
N ARG A 100 -23.97 -12.52 16.73
CA ARG A 100 -23.96 -13.10 18.07
C ARG A 100 -22.62 -13.80 18.30
N TRP A 101 -21.66 -13.05 18.84
CA TRP A 101 -20.32 -13.58 19.12
C TRP A 101 -20.34 -14.74 20.13
N PRO A 102 -19.41 -15.72 20.01
CA PRO A 102 -19.24 -16.78 20.98
C PRO A 102 -19.09 -16.24 22.42
N LYS A 103 -19.55 -17.02 23.41
CA LYS A 103 -19.64 -16.57 24.81
C LYS A 103 -18.29 -16.05 25.35
N TYR A 104 -17.19 -16.74 25.06
CA TYR A 104 -15.86 -16.35 25.54
C TYR A 104 -15.40 -15.00 24.97
N VAL A 105 -15.68 -14.70 23.70
CA VAL A 105 -15.36 -13.40 23.08
C VAL A 105 -16.14 -12.28 23.75
N ARG A 106 -17.43 -12.52 24.04
CA ARG A 106 -18.28 -11.55 24.74
C ARG A 106 -17.73 -11.26 26.14
N LEU A 107 -17.37 -12.28 26.90
CA LEU A 107 -16.79 -12.13 28.25
C LEU A 107 -15.45 -11.38 28.22
N GLN A 108 -14.56 -11.70 27.28
CA GLN A 108 -13.27 -11.01 27.13
C GLN A 108 -13.46 -9.52 26.81
N ARG A 109 -14.36 -9.19 25.87
CA ARG A 109 -14.67 -7.80 25.51
C ARG A 109 -15.34 -7.05 26.66
N GLN A 110 -16.30 -7.67 27.36
CA GLN A 110 -16.95 -7.09 28.53
C GLN A 110 -15.93 -6.80 29.65
N ARG A 111 -15.01 -7.74 29.92
CA ARG A 111 -13.92 -7.53 30.89
C ARG A 111 -13.06 -6.32 30.52
N ALA A 112 -12.66 -6.20 29.25
CA ALA A 112 -11.87 -5.05 28.78
C ALA A 112 -12.64 -3.72 28.90
N VAL A 113 -13.95 -3.71 28.61
CA VAL A 113 -14.80 -2.53 28.79
C VAL A 113 -14.92 -2.17 30.28
N LEU A 114 -15.16 -3.15 31.14
CA LEU A 114 -15.32 -2.94 32.58
C LEU A 114 -14.06 -2.32 33.19
N MET A 115 -12.88 -2.86 32.86
CA MET A 115 -11.59 -2.30 33.29
C MET A 115 -11.36 -0.86 32.81
N LYS A 116 -12.00 -0.41 31.72
CA LYS A 116 -11.89 0.99 31.27
C LYS A 116 -12.88 1.91 31.97
N ARG A 117 -14.06 1.39 32.35
CA ARG A 117 -15.15 2.18 32.94
C ARG A 117 -15.02 2.35 34.45
N LEU A 118 -14.52 1.32 35.13
CA LEU A 118 -14.29 1.38 36.56
C LEU A 118 -12.94 2.04 36.87
N LYS A 119 -12.87 2.69 38.03
CA LYS A 119 -11.62 3.21 38.58
C LYS A 119 -10.74 2.03 38.99
N ILE A 120 -9.52 1.99 38.46
CA ILE A 120 -8.53 0.96 38.78
C ILE A 120 -7.52 1.54 39.80
N PRO A 121 -7.15 0.79 40.84
CA PRO A 121 -6.13 1.21 41.80
C PRO A 121 -4.78 1.55 41.14
N PRO A 122 -4.05 2.57 41.59
CA PRO A 122 -2.76 2.98 41.00
C PRO A 122 -1.73 1.84 40.84
N PRO A 123 -1.55 0.91 41.82
CA PRO A 123 -0.59 -0.20 41.68
C PRO A 123 -0.90 -1.14 40.51
N VAL A 124 -2.18 -1.25 40.12
CA VAL A 124 -2.58 -2.07 38.96
C VAL A 124 -2.53 -1.26 37.67
N ASN A 125 -2.77 0.05 37.76
CA ASN A 125 -2.79 0.93 36.60
C ASN A 125 -1.39 1.24 36.03
N GLN A 126 -0.32 1.11 36.82
CA GLN A 126 1.07 1.34 36.36
C GLN A 126 1.43 0.50 35.13
N PHE A 127 0.86 -0.70 34.99
CA PHE A 127 1.13 -1.61 33.86
C PHE A 127 0.35 -1.25 32.59
N ARG A 128 -0.58 -0.29 32.65
CA ARG A 128 -1.30 0.19 31.46
C ARG A 128 -0.50 1.23 30.68
N THR A 129 0.34 1.99 31.38
CA THR A 129 1.27 2.95 30.79
C THR A 129 2.56 2.22 30.47
N THR A 130 2.81 2.01 29.17
CA THR A 130 4.01 1.33 28.70
C THR A 130 5.12 2.33 28.40
N LEU A 131 6.35 1.85 28.41
CA LEU A 131 7.51 2.57 27.88
C LEU A 131 7.35 2.77 26.36
N ASP A 132 7.99 3.80 25.80
CA ASP A 132 7.88 4.14 24.39
C ASP A 132 8.48 3.07 23.46
N LYS A 133 8.08 3.08 22.18
CA LYS A 133 8.47 2.02 21.25
C LYS A 133 9.99 2.00 21.01
N GLN A 134 10.64 3.16 20.92
CA GLN A 134 12.07 3.24 20.58
C GLN A 134 12.91 2.66 21.71
N THR A 135 12.72 3.17 22.93
CA THR A 135 13.45 2.67 24.10
C THR A 135 13.11 1.20 24.38
N GLY A 136 11.86 0.77 24.13
CA GLY A 136 11.45 -0.62 24.29
C GLY A 136 12.18 -1.58 23.35
N THR A 137 12.34 -1.20 22.07
CA THR A 137 13.11 -2.01 21.10
C THR A 137 14.59 -2.10 21.47
N PHE A 138 15.18 -1.01 21.97
CA PHE A 138 16.56 -0.99 22.43
C PHE A 138 16.80 -1.93 23.61
N PHE A 139 15.93 -1.90 24.63
CA PHE A 139 16.02 -2.81 25.78
C PHE A 139 15.92 -4.28 25.37
N LEU A 140 15.01 -4.59 24.45
CA LEU A 140 14.88 -5.95 23.92
C LEU A 140 16.18 -6.37 23.23
N MET A 141 16.69 -5.57 22.28
CA MET A 141 17.93 -5.86 21.54
C MET A 141 19.12 -6.10 22.49
N MET A 142 19.31 -5.24 23.49
CA MET A 142 20.36 -5.39 24.50
C MET A 142 20.28 -6.75 25.21
N SER A 143 19.07 -7.20 25.55
CA SER A 143 18.86 -8.49 26.25
C SER A 143 19.13 -9.71 25.37
N TYR A 144 18.96 -9.59 24.05
CA TYR A 144 19.20 -10.67 23.09
C TYR A 144 20.67 -10.78 22.70
N VAL A 145 21.44 -9.68 22.69
CA VAL A 145 22.87 -9.68 22.37
C VAL A 145 23.73 -10.14 23.54
N SER A 146 23.25 -9.94 24.77
CA SER A 146 24.00 -10.26 26.00
C SER A 146 23.78 -11.70 26.51
N ARG A 147 23.19 -12.58 25.70
CA ARG A 147 22.84 -13.97 26.03
C ARG A 147 23.44 -14.91 25.00
#